data_AF-A0A976S3D2-F1
#
_entry.id   AF-A0A976S3D2-F1
#
_cell.length_a   1.000
_cell.length_b   1.000
_cell.length_c   1.000
_cell.angle_alpha   90.00
_cell.angle_beta   90.00
_cell.angle_gamma   90.00
#
_symmetry.space_group_name_H-M   'P 1'
#
loop_
_entity.id
_entity.type
_entity.pdbx_description
1 polymer ?
#
loop_
_entity_poly.entity_id
_entity_poly.type
_entity_poly.pdbx_seq_one_letter_code
_entity_poly.pdbx_strand_id
1 'polypeptide(L)'
;MIQGKIRKTNQGFTLIELMLAMTFVSVLLLAIAMTIIQAGNIYSKGMALRDINQSARLISDDFKKTVASAGRISLDGASYISTSVSGRLCLGNYSYLWNTIDAPGKTGVILSSDGTPITFIKIPDPSAVYCAKNSSGGLLAQSVRADDAGKVTTLLSKGDHALAITALSVDTSNTVTDPSTGQRLFTVNYSIGTGDPRSMTQDRTACLLPNETNSDPIYCSVQRFSLVVRSGGEV
;
A
#
# COMPACT_ATOMS: atom_id res chain seq x y z
N MET A 1 -9.16 38.24 80.66
CA MET A 1 -8.02 37.91 79.78
C MET A 1 -8.43 36.69 78.97
N ILE A 2 -8.47 36.61 77.64
CA ILE A 2 -8.08 37.48 76.52
C ILE A 2 -9.10 37.15 75.41
N GLN A 3 -9.83 38.16 74.89
CA GLN A 3 -10.74 37.99 73.75
C GLN A 3 -9.93 38.05 72.45
N GLY A 4 -9.66 36.89 71.85
CA GLY A 4 -9.01 36.77 70.54
C GLY A 4 -9.97 37.10 69.41
N LYS A 5 -9.92 38.33 68.91
CA LYS A 5 -10.76 38.81 67.80
C LYS A 5 -10.24 38.25 66.47
N ILE A 6 -10.89 37.21 65.93
CA ILE A 6 -10.59 36.66 64.60
C ILE A 6 -11.08 37.66 63.54
N ARG A 7 -10.17 38.38 62.89
CA ARG A 7 -10.47 39.20 61.71
C ARG A 7 -10.71 38.27 60.51
N LYS A 8 -11.95 38.17 60.03
CA LYS A 8 -12.23 37.62 58.70
C LYS A 8 -11.89 38.67 57.64
N THR A 9 -10.79 38.46 56.93
CA THR A 9 -10.46 39.22 55.72
C THR A 9 -11.22 38.62 54.54
N ASN A 10 -12.31 39.26 54.11
CA ASN A 10 -12.95 38.96 52.84
C ASN A 10 -12.07 39.53 51.71
N GLN A 11 -11.06 38.77 51.29
CA GLN A 11 -10.32 39.06 50.07
C GLN A 11 -11.14 38.52 48.91
N GLY A 12 -11.85 39.42 48.22
CA GLY A 12 -12.42 39.13 46.91
C GLY A 12 -11.34 39.24 45.84
N PHE A 13 -11.37 38.35 44.85
CA PHE A 13 -10.52 38.49 43.67
C PHE A 13 -10.90 39.74 42.88
N THR A 14 -9.89 40.42 42.34
CA THR A 14 -10.16 41.50 41.40
C THR A 14 -10.72 40.92 40.09
N LEU A 15 -11.60 41.69 39.42
CA LEU A 15 -12.14 41.30 38.11
C LEU A 15 -11.02 40.98 37.10
N ILE A 16 -9.88 41.67 37.23
CA ILE A 16 -8.70 41.50 36.39
C ILE A 16 -8.00 40.16 36.67
N GLU A 17 -7.77 39.78 37.93
CA GLU A 17 -7.20 38.47 38.28
C GLU A 17 -8.10 37.31 37.83
N LEU A 18 -9.42 37.45 37.98
CA LEU A 18 -10.36 36.44 37.52
C LEU A 18 -10.30 36.28 35.99
N MET A 19 -10.26 37.39 35.25
CA MET A 19 -10.14 37.34 33.79
C MET A 19 -8.79 36.76 33.34
N LEU A 20 -7.69 37.12 34.01
CA LEU A 20 -6.36 36.53 33.73
C LEU A 20 -6.31 35.04 34.02
N ALA A 21 -6.93 34.58 35.10
CA ALA A 21 -7.01 33.16 35.41
C ALA A 21 -7.82 32.39 34.36
N MET A 22 -8.98 32.92 33.96
CA MET A 22 -9.82 32.28 32.94
C MET A 22 -9.18 32.27 31.55
N THR A 23 -8.47 33.34 31.15
CA THR A 23 -7.76 33.36 29.87
C THR A 23 -6.63 32.35 29.85
N PHE A 24 -5.86 32.23 30.94
CA PHE A 24 -4.81 31.22 31.06
C PHE A 24 -5.35 29.79 30.95
N VAL A 25 -6.44 29.48 31.67
CA VAL A 25 -7.09 28.16 31.59
C VAL A 25 -7.61 27.88 30.18
N SER A 26 -8.18 28.88 29.51
CA SER A 26 -8.72 28.72 28.15
C SER A 26 -7.61 28.44 27.13
N VAL A 27 -6.49 29.17 27.20
CA VAL A 27 -5.32 28.94 26.33
C VAL A 27 -4.73 27.56 26.58
N LEU A 28 -4.65 27.13 27.84
CA LEU A 28 -4.16 25.79 28.19
C LEU A 28 -5.05 24.69 27.61
N LEU A 29 -6.37 24.83 27.70
CA LEU A 29 -7.30 23.86 27.12
C LEU A 29 -7.20 23.79 25.58
N LEU A 30 -7.02 24.93 24.91
CA LEU A 30 -6.79 24.97 23.47
C LEU A 30 -5.48 24.26 23.09
N ALA A 31 -4.40 24.51 23.83
CA ALA A 31 -3.12 23.83 23.60
C ALA A 31 -3.26 22.31 23.74
N ILE A 32 -3.94 21.83 24.80
CA ILE A 32 -4.19 20.41 25.00
C ILE A 32 -5.01 19.82 23.85
N ALA A 33 -6.11 20.49 23.44
CA ALA A 33 -6.93 20.03 22.33
C ALA A 33 -6.12 19.89 21.02
N MET A 34 -5.27 20.87 20.71
CA MET A 34 -4.40 20.81 19.53
C MET A 34 -3.40 19.66 19.59
N THR A 35 -2.83 19.38 20.77
CA THR A 35 -1.90 18.25 20.93
C THR A 35 -2.59 16.90 20.72
N ILE A 36 -3.82 16.74 21.21
CA ILE A 36 -4.60 15.51 21.03
C ILE A 36 -4.91 15.28 19.55
N ILE A 37 -5.33 16.31 18.82
CA ILE A 37 -5.61 16.22 17.38
C ILE A 37 -4.35 15.80 16.60
N GLN A 38 -3.21 16.44 16.90
CA GLN A 38 -1.94 16.09 16.25
C GLN A 38 -1.50 14.66 16.56
N ALA A 39 -1.62 14.22 17.82
CA ALA A 39 -1.32 12.85 18.21
C ALA A 39 -2.23 11.83 17.48
N GLY A 40 -3.51 12.15 17.33
CA GLY A 40 -4.46 11.33 16.57
C GLY A 40 -4.06 11.18 15.09
N ASN A 41 -3.67 12.28 14.44
CA ASN A 41 -3.23 12.25 13.05
C ASN A 41 -1.95 11.41 12.86
N ILE A 42 -0.98 11.53 13.78
CA ILE A 42 0.24 10.71 13.78
C ILE A 42 -0.09 9.23 13.98
N TYR A 43 -1.03 8.93 14.88
CA TYR A 43 -1.45 7.55 15.14
C TYR A 43 -2.08 6.89 13.90
N SER A 44 -3.03 7.56 13.24
CA SER A 44 -3.66 7.05 12.01
C SER A 44 -2.64 6.80 10.90
N LYS A 45 -1.71 7.74 10.71
CA LYS A 45 -0.61 7.57 9.76
C LYS A 45 0.33 6.42 10.14
N GLY A 46 0.60 6.27 11.43
CA GLY A 46 1.41 5.18 11.97
C GLY A 46 0.79 3.80 11.72
N MET A 47 -0.53 3.67 11.87
CA MET A 47 -1.25 2.45 11.54
C MET A 47 -1.19 2.13 10.04
N ALA A 48 -1.46 3.12 9.18
CA ALA A 48 -1.38 2.94 7.73
C ALA A 48 0.03 2.47 7.29
N LEU A 49 1.09 3.08 7.85
CA LEU A 49 2.48 2.67 7.59
C LEU A 49 2.80 1.27 8.13
N ARG A 50 2.26 0.91 9.30
CA ARG A 50 2.41 -0.44 9.85
C ARG A 50 1.80 -1.48 8.91
N ASP A 51 0.58 -1.24 8.42
CA ASP A 51 -0.12 -2.15 7.53
C ASP A 51 0.59 -2.29 6.18
N ILE A 52 1.04 -1.17 5.60
CA ILE A 52 1.87 -1.19 4.38
C ILE A 52 3.12 -2.06 4.59
N ASN A 53 3.83 -1.88 5.70
CA ASN A 53 5.05 -2.64 5.99
C ASN A 53 4.76 -4.13 6.23
N GLN A 54 3.63 -4.46 6.88
CA GLN A 54 3.22 -5.84 7.10
C GLN A 54 2.87 -6.53 5.79
N SER A 55 2.06 -5.89 4.94
CA SER A 55 1.74 -6.39 3.60
C SER A 55 2.99 -6.53 2.72
N ALA A 56 3.91 -5.57 2.75
CA ALA A 56 5.17 -5.65 2.00
C ALA A 56 6.01 -6.86 2.42
N ARG A 57 6.13 -7.15 3.72
CA ARG A 57 6.84 -8.34 4.21
C ARG A 57 6.20 -9.63 3.70
N LEU A 58 4.87 -9.75 3.83
CA LEU A 58 4.12 -10.91 3.33
C LEU A 58 4.33 -11.12 1.83
N ILE A 59 4.23 -10.03 1.05
CA ILE A 59 4.46 -10.04 -0.39
C ILE A 59 5.90 -10.44 -0.72
N SER A 60 6.88 -9.89 -0.03
CA SER A 60 8.29 -10.19 -0.26
C SER A 60 8.64 -11.65 0.07
N ASP A 61 8.13 -12.19 1.16
CA ASP A 61 8.35 -13.57 1.54
C ASP A 61 7.64 -14.54 0.57
N ASP A 62 6.43 -14.18 0.14
CA ASP A 62 5.69 -14.95 -0.86
C ASP A 62 6.38 -14.94 -2.23
N PHE A 63 6.89 -13.79 -2.68
CA PHE A 63 7.69 -13.70 -3.90
C PHE A 63 8.95 -14.53 -3.81
N LYS A 64 9.73 -14.42 -2.74
CA LYS A 64 10.96 -15.22 -2.55
C LYS A 64 10.65 -16.72 -2.64
N LYS A 65 9.60 -17.17 -1.93
CA LYS A 65 9.18 -18.57 -1.93
C LYS A 65 8.73 -19.04 -3.31
N THR A 66 7.87 -18.26 -3.95
CA THR A 66 7.26 -18.65 -5.23
C THR A 66 8.28 -18.63 -6.36
N VAL A 67 9.15 -17.61 -6.42
CA VAL A 67 10.22 -17.49 -7.41
C VAL A 67 11.29 -18.57 -7.22
N ALA A 68 11.63 -18.93 -5.97
CA ALA A 68 12.55 -20.03 -5.69
C ALA A 68 11.98 -21.39 -6.13
N SER A 69 10.65 -21.57 -6.04
CA SER A 69 9.95 -22.76 -6.53
C SER A 69 9.65 -22.73 -8.03
N ALA A 70 9.79 -21.57 -8.67
CA ALA A 70 9.61 -21.42 -10.09
C ALA A 70 10.87 -21.91 -10.83
N GLY A 71 10.67 -22.57 -11.95
CA GLY A 71 11.75 -22.96 -12.85
C GLY A 71 12.37 -21.75 -13.56
N ARG A 72 12.90 -21.98 -14.77
CA ARG A 72 13.47 -20.91 -15.59
C ARG A 72 12.39 -19.87 -15.93
N ILE A 73 12.58 -18.63 -15.46
CA ILE A 73 11.70 -17.51 -15.79
C ILE A 73 12.30 -16.74 -16.97
N SER A 74 11.60 -16.75 -18.11
CA SER A 74 11.91 -15.85 -19.23
C SER A 74 11.09 -14.57 -19.10
N LEU A 75 11.74 -13.42 -18.96
CA LEU A 75 11.09 -12.10 -18.80
C LEU A 75 10.91 -11.38 -20.15
N ASP A 76 10.81 -12.13 -21.25
CA ASP A 76 10.69 -11.68 -22.65
C ASP A 76 9.29 -11.15 -23.04
N GLY A 77 8.54 -10.58 -22.08
CA GLY A 77 7.19 -10.06 -22.33
C GLY A 77 6.11 -11.14 -22.51
N ALA A 78 6.47 -12.42 -22.40
CA ALA A 78 5.54 -13.54 -22.25
C ALA A 78 5.20 -13.83 -20.78
N SER A 79 6.10 -13.56 -19.84
CA SER A 79 5.89 -13.83 -18.41
C SER A 79 5.58 -12.59 -17.58
N TYR A 80 5.94 -11.40 -18.06
CA TYR A 80 5.69 -10.14 -17.37
C TYR A 80 5.01 -9.15 -18.31
N ILE A 81 3.85 -8.66 -17.90
CA ILE A 81 3.03 -7.73 -18.67
C ILE A 81 2.58 -6.64 -17.72
N SER A 82 3.01 -5.41 -17.95
CA SER A 82 2.57 -4.26 -17.15
C SER A 82 2.00 -3.19 -18.05
N THR A 83 0.80 -2.73 -17.73
CA THR A 83 0.15 -1.57 -18.33
C THR A 83 0.00 -0.47 -17.28
N SER A 84 -0.54 0.69 -17.65
CA SER A 84 -0.84 1.76 -16.70
C SER A 84 -2.00 1.45 -15.73
N VAL A 85 -2.82 0.45 -16.06
CA VAL A 85 -4.07 0.11 -15.35
C VAL A 85 -3.93 -1.19 -14.57
N SER A 86 -3.28 -2.19 -15.16
CA SER A 86 -3.13 -3.51 -14.56
C SER A 86 -1.83 -4.16 -15.01
N GLY A 87 -1.41 -5.17 -14.26
CA GLY A 87 -0.26 -5.95 -14.66
C GLY A 87 -0.31 -7.36 -14.12
N ARG A 88 0.56 -8.18 -14.70
CA ARG A 88 0.62 -9.62 -14.51
C ARG A 88 2.06 -10.08 -14.51
N LEU A 89 2.35 -11.03 -13.65
CA LEU A 89 3.63 -11.71 -13.57
C LEU A 89 3.36 -13.21 -13.42
N CYS A 90 3.57 -13.96 -14.49
CA CYS A 90 3.42 -15.40 -14.54
C CYS A 90 4.78 -16.06 -14.29
N LEU A 91 4.85 -16.93 -13.28
CA LEU A 91 6.06 -17.64 -12.87
C LEU A 91 5.98 -19.13 -13.19
N GLY A 92 5.10 -19.53 -14.11
CA GLY A 92 4.88 -20.92 -14.53
C GLY A 92 3.99 -21.73 -13.60
N ASN A 93 4.21 -21.69 -12.29
CA ASN A 93 3.37 -22.40 -11.31
C ASN A 93 2.28 -21.50 -10.69
N TYR A 94 2.58 -20.21 -10.60
CA TYR A 94 1.71 -19.20 -10.02
C TYR A 94 1.77 -17.94 -10.88
N SER A 95 0.64 -17.24 -10.95
CA SER A 95 0.50 -15.96 -11.62
C SER A 95 0.04 -14.90 -10.61
N TYR A 96 0.77 -13.80 -10.58
CA TYR A 96 0.43 -12.61 -9.81
C TYR A 96 -0.32 -11.64 -10.71
N LEU A 97 -1.44 -11.12 -10.23
CA LEU A 97 -2.24 -10.14 -10.95
C LEU A 97 -2.48 -8.95 -10.02
N TRP A 98 -2.28 -7.75 -10.54
CA TRP A 98 -2.59 -6.52 -9.82
C TRP A 98 -3.32 -5.52 -10.70
N ASN A 99 -4.11 -4.69 -10.06
CA ASN A 99 -4.58 -3.44 -10.62
C ASN A 99 -3.85 -2.28 -9.92
N THR A 100 -3.62 -1.21 -10.67
CA THR A 100 -3.12 0.04 -10.09
C THR A 100 -4.27 0.76 -9.39
N ILE A 101 -3.94 1.70 -8.51
CA ILE A 101 -4.92 2.53 -7.80
C ILE A 101 -5.85 3.31 -8.75
N ASP A 102 -5.38 3.64 -9.94
CA ASP A 102 -6.12 4.37 -10.99
C ASP A 102 -6.96 3.47 -11.88
N ALA A 103 -6.99 2.17 -11.60
CA ALA A 103 -7.62 1.20 -12.47
C ALA A 103 -9.16 1.29 -12.51
N PRO A 104 -9.88 1.42 -11.37
CA PRO A 104 -11.35 1.35 -11.37
C PRO A 104 -11.99 2.31 -12.39
N GLY A 105 -12.86 1.77 -13.26
CA GLY A 105 -13.54 2.54 -14.30
C GLY A 105 -12.77 2.71 -15.63
N LYS A 106 -11.56 2.14 -15.75
CA LYS A 106 -10.79 2.14 -17.01
C LYS A 106 -10.90 0.80 -17.76
N THR A 107 -10.62 0.82 -19.05
CA THR A 107 -10.50 -0.39 -19.87
C THR A 107 -9.21 -1.14 -19.52
N GLY A 108 -9.28 -2.46 -19.31
CA GLY A 108 -8.12 -3.29 -18.96
C GLY A 108 -7.96 -3.58 -17.46
N VAL A 109 -8.96 -3.22 -16.64
CA VAL A 109 -9.04 -3.63 -15.23
C VAL A 109 -9.26 -5.12 -15.14
N ILE A 110 -8.49 -5.78 -14.29
CA ILE A 110 -8.69 -7.19 -13.98
C ILE A 110 -9.82 -7.29 -12.96
N LEU A 111 -10.89 -7.98 -13.31
CA LEU A 111 -12.02 -8.23 -12.41
C LEU A 111 -11.91 -9.63 -11.81
N SER A 112 -12.42 -9.77 -10.59
CA SER A 112 -12.69 -11.06 -9.98
C SER A 112 -13.86 -11.75 -10.70
N SER A 113 -14.13 -13.02 -10.37
CA SER A 113 -15.34 -13.74 -10.81
C SER A 113 -16.63 -12.98 -10.51
N ASP A 114 -16.62 -12.22 -9.42
CA ASP A 114 -17.79 -11.50 -8.90
C ASP A 114 -17.95 -10.10 -9.52
N GLY A 115 -17.13 -9.76 -10.52
CA GLY A 115 -17.14 -8.44 -11.18
C GLY A 115 -16.50 -7.31 -10.38
N THR A 116 -15.91 -7.61 -9.21
CA THR A 116 -15.19 -6.61 -8.41
C THR A 116 -13.75 -6.43 -8.91
N PRO A 117 -13.21 -5.20 -8.96
CA PRO A 117 -11.80 -5.00 -9.27
C PRO A 117 -10.92 -5.68 -8.23
N ILE A 118 -9.97 -6.49 -8.71
CA ILE A 118 -8.98 -7.12 -7.86
C ILE A 118 -8.00 -6.05 -7.35
N THR A 119 -7.39 -6.27 -6.19
CA THR A 119 -6.29 -5.45 -5.68
C THR A 119 -4.96 -6.05 -6.15
N PHE A 120 -4.40 -6.94 -5.34
CA PHE A 120 -3.22 -7.73 -5.66
C PHE A 120 -3.44 -9.16 -5.18
N ILE A 121 -3.39 -10.09 -6.13
CA ILE A 121 -3.71 -11.50 -5.88
C ILE A 121 -2.67 -12.41 -6.49
N LYS A 122 -2.55 -13.60 -5.91
CA LYS A 122 -1.83 -14.74 -6.44
C LYS A 122 -2.79 -15.86 -6.77
N ILE A 123 -2.61 -16.48 -7.94
CA ILE A 123 -3.43 -17.60 -8.40
C ILE A 123 -2.48 -18.73 -8.86
N PRO A 124 -2.74 -20.00 -8.52
CA PRO A 124 -2.03 -21.13 -9.13
C PRO A 124 -2.38 -21.22 -10.62
N ASP A 125 -1.37 -21.16 -11.49
CA ASP A 125 -1.55 -21.11 -12.94
C ASP A 125 -0.45 -21.95 -13.62
N PRO A 126 -0.51 -23.29 -13.51
CA PRO A 126 0.49 -24.19 -14.09
C PRO A 126 0.59 -24.09 -15.63
N SER A 127 -0.44 -23.56 -16.27
CA SER A 127 -0.55 -23.43 -17.72
C SER A 127 -0.24 -22.01 -18.23
N ALA A 128 0.19 -21.10 -17.35
CA ALA A 128 0.49 -19.70 -17.66
C ALA A 128 -0.60 -18.97 -18.48
N VAL A 129 -1.87 -19.33 -18.29
CA VAL A 129 -3.01 -18.85 -19.10
C VAL A 129 -3.20 -17.34 -18.95
N TYR A 130 -2.83 -16.77 -17.79
CA TYR A 130 -2.98 -15.34 -17.53
C TYR A 130 -1.97 -14.46 -18.30
N CYS A 131 -0.87 -15.01 -18.78
CA CYS A 131 0.07 -14.28 -19.64
C CYS A 131 0.10 -14.78 -21.09
N ALA A 132 -0.57 -15.91 -21.37
CA ALA A 132 -0.73 -16.44 -22.72
C ALA A 132 -1.52 -15.46 -23.60
N LYS A 133 -1.03 -15.26 -24.83
CA LYS A 133 -1.65 -14.41 -25.86
C LYS A 133 -2.25 -15.29 -26.95
N ASN A 134 -3.36 -14.84 -27.53
CA ASN A 134 -3.93 -15.44 -28.73
C ASN A 134 -3.11 -15.07 -29.97
N SER A 135 -3.44 -15.65 -31.12
CA SER A 135 -2.80 -15.36 -32.41
C SER A 135 -2.92 -13.89 -32.85
N SER A 136 -3.81 -13.12 -32.23
CA SER A 136 -4.01 -11.67 -32.47
C SER A 136 -3.26 -10.80 -31.44
N GLY A 137 -2.46 -11.39 -30.55
CA GLY A 137 -1.70 -10.68 -29.51
C GLY A 137 -2.49 -10.28 -28.26
N GLY A 138 -3.79 -10.56 -28.19
CA GLY A 138 -4.64 -10.30 -27.04
C GLY A 138 -4.51 -11.40 -25.97
N LEU A 139 -4.62 -11.05 -24.68
CA LEU A 139 -4.53 -12.03 -23.60
C LEU A 139 -5.72 -13.00 -23.62
N LEU A 140 -5.44 -14.29 -23.41
CA LEU A 140 -6.45 -15.34 -23.36
C LEU A 140 -7.42 -15.16 -22.19
N ALA A 141 -6.90 -14.79 -21.01
CA ALA A 141 -7.71 -14.45 -19.85
C ALA A 141 -7.60 -12.96 -19.57
N GLN A 142 -8.69 -12.18 -19.64
CA GLN A 142 -8.68 -10.74 -19.29
C GLN A 142 -9.01 -10.50 -17.81
N SER A 143 -9.78 -11.42 -17.21
CA SER A 143 -10.21 -11.39 -15.81
C SER A 143 -9.92 -12.73 -15.14
N VAL A 144 -10.13 -12.79 -13.83
CA VAL A 144 -10.03 -14.04 -13.07
C VAL A 144 -11.11 -15.00 -13.58
N ARG A 145 -10.69 -16.20 -14.00
CA ARG A 145 -11.58 -17.28 -14.42
C ARG A 145 -12.43 -17.77 -13.25
N ALA A 146 -13.68 -18.13 -13.49
CA ALA A 146 -14.57 -18.69 -12.47
C ALA A 146 -13.99 -19.96 -11.83
N ASP A 147 -13.31 -20.81 -12.61
CA ASP A 147 -12.67 -22.06 -12.15
C ASP A 147 -11.56 -21.81 -11.10
N ASP A 148 -10.94 -20.63 -11.15
CA ASP A 148 -9.80 -20.26 -10.30
C ASP A 148 -10.20 -19.40 -9.11
N ALA A 149 -11.47 -18.96 -9.04
CA ALA A 149 -11.99 -18.08 -8.00
C ALA A 149 -11.78 -18.65 -6.58
N GLY A 150 -11.93 -19.96 -6.39
CA GLY A 150 -11.71 -20.63 -5.11
C GLY A 150 -10.24 -20.85 -4.72
N LYS A 151 -9.29 -20.55 -5.62
CA LYS A 151 -7.85 -20.76 -5.43
C LYS A 151 -7.07 -19.46 -5.29
N VAL A 152 -7.76 -18.32 -5.32
CA VAL A 152 -7.15 -16.99 -5.25
C VAL A 152 -6.65 -16.73 -3.82
N THR A 153 -5.39 -16.33 -3.71
CA THR A 153 -4.82 -15.80 -2.47
C THR A 153 -4.66 -14.29 -2.61
N THR A 154 -5.44 -13.52 -1.85
CA THR A 154 -5.34 -12.06 -1.82
C THR A 154 -4.16 -11.63 -0.96
N LEU A 155 -3.22 -10.88 -1.55
CA LEU A 155 -1.99 -10.43 -0.87
C LEU A 155 -2.11 -9.02 -0.30
N LEU A 156 -2.93 -8.18 -0.93
CA LEU A 156 -3.35 -6.90 -0.38
C LEU A 156 -4.81 -6.99 0.01
N SER A 157 -5.05 -7.13 1.31
CA SER A 157 -6.41 -7.09 1.85
C SER A 157 -6.95 -5.66 1.78
N LYS A 158 -8.23 -5.53 1.47
CA LYS A 158 -9.03 -4.32 1.77
C LYS A 158 -9.32 -4.28 3.27
N GLY A 159 -8.26 -4.16 4.09
CA GLY A 159 -8.42 -3.79 5.50
C GLY A 159 -8.88 -2.34 5.64
N ASP A 160 -8.83 -1.81 6.85
CA ASP A 160 -9.32 -0.46 7.17
C ASP A 160 -8.68 0.62 6.27
N HIS A 161 -7.41 0.45 5.90
CA HIS A 161 -6.63 1.41 5.13
C HIS A 161 -6.61 1.23 3.60
N ALA A 162 -7.45 0.34 3.06
CA ALA A 162 -7.68 0.12 1.62
C ALA A 162 -6.38 0.19 0.76
N LEU A 163 -5.42 -0.69 1.05
CA LEU A 163 -4.12 -0.69 0.40
C LEU A 163 -4.21 -1.07 -1.08
N ALA A 164 -3.48 -0.34 -1.93
CA ALA A 164 -3.38 -0.62 -3.35
C ALA A 164 -1.94 -0.52 -3.86
N ILE A 165 -1.65 -1.25 -4.93
CA ILE A 165 -0.41 -1.07 -5.69
C ILE A 165 -0.53 0.23 -6.49
N THR A 166 0.43 1.14 -6.33
CA THR A 166 0.49 2.34 -7.16
C THR A 166 1.34 2.13 -8.40
N ALA A 167 2.47 1.43 -8.25
CA ALA A 167 3.32 1.02 -9.35
C ALA A 167 3.99 -0.31 -9.01
N LEU A 168 4.17 -1.16 -10.02
CA LEU A 168 5.00 -2.35 -9.92
C LEU A 168 5.80 -2.46 -11.20
N SER A 169 7.11 -2.61 -11.05
CA SER A 169 8.04 -2.84 -12.15
C SER A 169 9.01 -3.95 -11.80
N VAL A 170 9.27 -4.82 -12.78
CA VAL A 170 10.30 -5.84 -12.69
C VAL A 170 11.47 -5.37 -13.53
N ASP A 171 12.60 -5.09 -12.88
CA ASP A 171 13.84 -4.70 -13.55
C ASP A 171 14.67 -5.95 -13.88
N THR A 172 14.99 -6.09 -15.16
CA THR A 172 15.73 -7.20 -15.74
C THR A 172 17.07 -6.80 -16.33
N SER A 173 17.39 -5.49 -16.30
CA SER A 173 18.56 -4.91 -16.97
C SER A 173 19.88 -5.33 -16.32
N ASN A 174 19.87 -5.61 -15.01
CA ASN A 174 21.02 -6.07 -14.23
C ASN A 174 20.91 -7.55 -13.84
N THR A 175 20.30 -8.38 -14.70
CA THR A 175 20.15 -9.81 -14.42
C THR A 175 21.48 -10.55 -14.60
N VAL A 176 22.14 -10.87 -13.49
CA VAL A 176 23.24 -11.85 -13.50
C VAL A 176 22.63 -13.21 -13.78
N THR A 177 23.02 -13.79 -14.91
CA THR A 177 22.62 -15.15 -15.31
C THR A 177 23.80 -16.07 -15.05
N ASP A 178 23.57 -17.16 -14.32
CA ASP A 178 24.55 -18.23 -14.21
C ASP A 178 24.41 -19.15 -15.43
N PRO A 179 25.40 -19.18 -16.35
CA PRO A 179 25.32 -19.96 -17.57
C PRO A 179 25.36 -21.48 -17.33
N SER A 180 25.78 -21.93 -16.14
CA SER A 180 25.89 -23.36 -15.80
C SER A 180 24.60 -23.94 -15.20
N THR A 181 23.85 -23.12 -14.46
CA THR A 181 22.59 -23.54 -13.79
C THR A 181 21.35 -22.93 -14.44
N GLY A 182 21.50 -21.94 -15.33
CA GLY A 182 20.38 -21.21 -15.93
C GLY A 182 19.65 -20.29 -14.95
N GLN A 183 20.20 -20.07 -13.75
CA GLN A 183 19.61 -19.24 -12.72
C GLN A 183 19.75 -17.76 -13.03
N ARG A 184 18.76 -16.96 -12.62
CA ARG A 184 18.72 -15.52 -12.86
C ARG A 184 18.32 -14.76 -11.61
N LEU A 185 18.97 -13.63 -11.38
CA LEU A 185 18.56 -12.65 -10.37
C LEU A 185 17.76 -11.54 -11.04
N PHE A 186 16.61 -11.17 -10.48
CA PHE A 186 15.85 -10.01 -10.92
C PHE A 186 15.37 -9.17 -9.74
N THR A 187 15.17 -7.88 -9.99
CA THR A 187 14.74 -6.93 -8.97
C THR A 187 13.30 -6.54 -9.21
N VAL A 188 12.44 -6.83 -8.25
CA VAL A 188 11.03 -6.40 -8.25
C VAL A 188 10.94 -5.11 -7.45
N ASN A 189 10.59 -4.02 -8.11
CA ASN A 189 10.29 -2.74 -7.51
C ASN A 189 8.78 -2.57 -7.46
N TYR A 190 8.22 -2.31 -6.28
CA TYR A 190 6.79 -2.09 -6.15
C TYR A 190 6.52 -1.01 -5.11
N SER A 191 5.45 -0.26 -5.31
CA SER A 191 4.99 0.76 -4.37
C SER A 191 3.57 0.48 -3.92
N ILE A 192 3.39 0.54 -2.61
CA ILE A 192 2.10 0.36 -1.94
C ILE A 192 1.68 1.71 -1.40
N GLY A 193 0.43 2.08 -1.67
CA GLY A 193 -0.18 3.31 -1.18
C GLY A 193 -1.52 3.07 -0.49
N THR A 194 -1.92 4.06 0.30
CA THR A 194 -3.25 4.17 0.93
C THR A 194 -4.01 5.35 0.32
N GLY A 195 -5.34 5.33 0.43
CA GLY A 195 -6.20 6.49 0.19
C GLY A 195 -6.77 6.62 -1.23
N ASP A 196 -7.28 7.83 -1.54
CA ASP A 196 -7.78 8.19 -2.88
C ASP A 196 -6.57 8.51 -3.78
N PRO A 197 -6.51 8.02 -5.03
CA PRO A 197 -5.52 8.49 -5.99
C PRO A 197 -5.42 10.03 -6.03
N ARG A 198 -6.52 10.78 -5.84
CA ARG A 198 -6.51 12.25 -5.86
C ARG A 198 -5.65 12.91 -4.78
N SER A 199 -5.34 12.23 -3.67
CA SER A 199 -4.48 12.77 -2.61
C SER A 199 -2.98 12.51 -2.85
N MET A 200 -2.63 11.97 -4.01
CA MET A 200 -1.26 11.61 -4.39
C MET A 200 -0.75 12.48 -5.54
N THR A 201 0.57 12.57 -5.68
CA THR A 201 1.20 13.15 -6.86
C THR A 201 0.75 12.44 -8.13
N GLN A 202 0.90 13.10 -9.29
CA GLN A 202 0.51 12.52 -10.58
C GLN A 202 1.23 11.19 -10.86
N ASP A 203 2.47 11.04 -10.40
CA ASP A 203 3.27 9.82 -10.53
C ASP A 203 2.94 8.75 -9.46
N ARG A 204 2.02 9.03 -8.53
CA ARG A 204 1.60 8.12 -7.43
C ARG A 204 2.75 7.64 -6.54
N THR A 205 3.83 8.42 -6.48
CA THR A 205 5.05 8.11 -5.73
C THR A 205 5.08 8.76 -4.35
N ALA A 206 4.27 9.80 -4.15
CA ALA A 206 4.19 10.56 -2.91
C ALA A 206 2.77 11.11 -2.69
N CYS A 207 2.49 11.51 -1.46
CA CYS A 207 1.26 12.22 -1.10
C CYS A 207 1.39 13.71 -1.40
N LEU A 208 0.25 14.35 -1.71
CA LEU A 208 0.19 15.80 -1.89
C LEU A 208 0.49 16.54 -0.59
N LEU A 209 1.07 17.73 -0.72
CA LEU A 209 1.40 18.60 0.40
C LEU A 209 0.12 19.17 1.03
N PRO A 210 0.12 19.52 2.33
CA PRO A 210 -1.10 19.98 3.03
C PRO A 210 -1.73 21.27 2.46
N ASN A 211 -1.01 22.00 1.61
CA ASN A 211 -1.47 23.23 0.96
C ASN A 211 -2.09 22.99 -0.43
N GLU A 212 -2.15 21.74 -0.90
CA GLU A 212 -2.67 21.38 -2.21
C GLU A 212 -4.12 20.87 -2.14
N THR A 213 -4.90 21.16 -3.17
CA THR A 213 -6.29 20.70 -3.28
C THR A 213 -6.36 19.18 -3.30
N ASN A 214 -7.22 18.59 -2.45
CA ASN A 214 -7.36 17.14 -2.22
C ASN A 214 -6.23 16.46 -1.44
N SER A 215 -5.33 17.22 -0.79
CA SER A 215 -4.36 16.61 0.13
C SER A 215 -5.08 15.95 1.31
N ASP A 216 -4.67 14.72 1.60
CA ASP A 216 -5.05 13.98 2.80
C ASP A 216 -3.79 13.62 3.58
N PRO A 217 -3.23 14.55 4.36
CA PRO A 217 -1.99 14.31 5.10
C PRO A 217 -2.16 13.34 6.27
N ILE A 218 -3.41 13.05 6.66
CA ILE A 218 -3.75 12.17 7.79
C ILE A 218 -3.71 10.71 7.34
N TYR A 219 -4.26 10.41 6.17
CA TYR A 219 -4.45 9.04 5.71
C TYR A 219 -3.50 8.62 4.59
N CYS A 220 -3.09 9.56 3.72
CA CYS A 220 -2.23 9.23 2.59
C CYS A 220 -0.84 8.80 3.08
N SER A 221 -0.43 7.61 2.66
CA SER A 221 0.89 7.04 2.90
C SER A 221 1.30 6.21 1.70
N VAL A 222 2.55 6.39 1.25
CA VAL A 222 3.13 5.66 0.12
C VAL A 222 4.50 5.18 0.53
N GLN A 223 4.80 3.91 0.27
CA GLN A 223 6.15 3.39 0.38
C GLN A 223 6.56 2.63 -0.87
N ARG A 224 7.85 2.71 -1.18
CA ARG A 224 8.50 2.00 -2.27
C ARG A 224 9.36 0.89 -1.68
N PHE A 225 9.21 -0.30 -2.23
CA PHE A 225 9.94 -1.49 -1.86
C PHE A 225 10.74 -1.98 -3.07
N SER A 226 11.94 -2.46 -2.80
CA SER A 226 12.79 -3.11 -3.79
C SER A 226 13.19 -4.46 -3.24
N LEU A 227 12.95 -5.51 -4.01
CA LEU A 227 13.23 -6.88 -3.64
C LEU A 227 14.04 -7.56 -4.74
N VAL A 228 15.22 -8.07 -4.38
CA VAL A 228 15.98 -8.95 -5.26
C VAL A 228 15.57 -10.39 -4.99
N VAL A 229 15.19 -11.10 -6.05
CA VAL A 229 14.82 -12.52 -6.00
C VAL A 229 15.66 -13.32 -6.99
N ARG A 230 15.92 -14.59 -6.64
CA ARG A 230 16.67 -15.56 -7.45
C ARG A 230 15.70 -16.61 -7.98
N SER A 231 15.60 -16.75 -9.29
CA SER A 231 14.87 -17.85 -9.91
C SER A 231 15.63 -19.16 -9.77
N GLY A 232 14.90 -20.27 -9.74
CA GLY A 232 15.48 -21.60 -9.88
C GLY A 232 16.25 -21.78 -11.19
N GLY A 233 17.14 -22.77 -11.19
CA GLY A 233 17.84 -23.27 -12.37
C GLY A 233 17.16 -24.53 -12.91
N GLU A 234 17.58 -25.01 -14.07
CA GLU A 234 17.25 -26.38 -14.48
C GLU A 234 17.91 -27.36 -13.50
N VAL A 235 17.16 -28.38 -13.07
CA VAL A 235 17.73 -29.61 -12.50
C VAL A 235 17.92 -30.59 -13.63
#